data_AF-A0A4V2B0K5-F1
#
_entry.id   AF-A0A4V2B0K5-F1
#
_cell.length_a   1.000
_cell.length_b   1.000
_cell.length_c   1.000
_cell.angle_alpha   90.00
_cell.angle_beta   90.00
_cell.angle_gamma   90.00
#
_symmetry.space_group_name_H-M   'P 1'
#
loop_
_entity.id
_entity.type
_entity.pdbx_description
1 polymer ?
#
loop_
_entity_poly.entity_id
_entity_poly.type
_entity_poly.pdbx_seq_one_letter_code
_entity_poly.pdbx_strand_id
1 'polypeptide(L)'
;RRLTGTPTERAAQEMLCAELEPLGFSIEWRSFRFTQSIYAGLMVHFGLGVLGTVLAFFNPWAGLALHAFVAISYSLESTRRGLLLRSLFPSITSQNAIATLPAKTARRRRVALVAHADAAFTGVLFTPSLIKIATKEPPRGLGWFKKQLGMAVATLLLLAVLDTIAGLGVWRTPWWLLVALTFPSFLTFAFNVDVVARNRVVPGAADNLSGCTACVELAHRLVGKIPDDVELVIVFTGAEEAGTGGALRLAQQLSRDDEWSRSETLVLGLDTLTNGDLRYLEEGELLPIAVPAALESAILATNAERPDLPAVTKYVIPTGATDSLPFLVHGFQAASLTCIDAAIGAPRHYHHPTDTWTNIDDAQLEASIDFAERLIHRLARS
;
A
#
# COMPACT_ATOMS: atom_id res chain seq x y z
N ARG A 1 -16.51 -9.11 -7.88
CA ARG A 1 -15.22 -8.38 -7.91
C ARG A 1 -15.38 -7.18 -7.00
N ARG A 2 -14.57 -7.09 -5.96
CA ARG A 2 -14.82 -6.28 -4.75
C ARG A 2 -14.26 -4.86 -4.90
N LEU A 3 -14.66 -4.13 -5.94
CA LEU A 3 -14.12 -2.78 -6.16
C LEU A 3 -14.50 -1.85 -5.00
N THR A 4 -13.61 -0.93 -4.64
CA THR A 4 -13.83 0.06 -3.58
C THR A 4 -15.20 0.74 -3.66
N GLY A 5 -15.90 0.82 -2.53
CA GLY A 5 -17.21 1.47 -2.38
C GLY A 5 -18.35 0.81 -3.15
N THR A 6 -18.17 -0.44 -3.61
CA THR A 6 -19.26 -1.22 -4.20
C THR A 6 -19.97 -2.08 -3.13
N PRO A 7 -21.24 -2.47 -3.36
CA PRO A 7 -21.92 -3.42 -2.48
C PRO A 7 -21.18 -4.75 -2.30
N THR A 8 -20.38 -5.17 -3.29
CA THR A 8 -19.60 -6.41 -3.22
C THR A 8 -18.35 -6.30 -2.36
N GLU A 9 -17.76 -5.11 -2.21
CA GLU A 9 -16.71 -4.86 -1.19
C GLU A 9 -17.32 -5.04 0.20
N ARG A 10 -18.44 -4.34 0.45
CA ARG A 10 -19.18 -4.42 1.71
C ARG A 10 -19.59 -5.85 2.05
N ALA A 11 -20.18 -6.57 1.10
CA ALA A 11 -20.63 -7.95 1.31
C ALA A 11 -19.48 -8.90 1.68
N ALA A 12 -18.28 -8.69 1.11
CA ALA A 12 -17.11 -9.48 1.47
C ALA A 12 -16.66 -9.21 2.92
N GLN A 13 -16.62 -7.93 3.33
CA GLN A 13 -16.32 -7.58 4.72
C GLN A 13 -17.37 -8.15 5.69
N GLU A 14 -18.65 -8.11 5.32
CA GLU A 14 -19.73 -8.69 6.14
C GLU A 14 -19.57 -10.21 6.30
N MET A 15 -19.23 -10.93 5.23
CA MET A 15 -18.93 -12.36 5.31
C MET A 15 -17.73 -12.65 6.22
N LEU A 16 -16.66 -11.87 6.10
CA LEU A 16 -15.47 -12.02 6.96
C LEU A 16 -15.78 -11.73 8.44
N CYS A 17 -16.57 -10.69 8.72
CA CYS A 17 -17.00 -10.35 10.08
C CYS A 17 -17.92 -11.41 10.68
N ALA A 18 -18.81 -12.02 9.88
CA ALA A 18 -19.71 -13.08 10.34
C ALA A 18 -18.97 -14.31 10.86
N GLU A 19 -17.77 -14.60 10.36
CA GLU A 19 -16.90 -15.68 10.90
C GLU A 19 -16.25 -15.30 12.25
N LEU A 20 -16.05 -14.00 12.51
CA LEU A 20 -15.42 -13.51 13.73
C LEU A 20 -16.41 -13.34 14.90
N GLU A 21 -17.68 -13.02 14.63
CA GLU A 21 -18.70 -12.82 15.66
C GLU A 21 -18.87 -14.03 16.61
N PRO A 22 -18.95 -15.29 16.14
CA PRO A 22 -19.03 -16.46 17.02
C PRO A 22 -17.81 -16.67 17.91
N LEU A 23 -16.67 -16.08 17.57
CA LEU A 23 -15.43 -16.10 18.35
C LEU A 23 -15.40 -15.03 19.45
N GLY A 24 -16.45 -14.21 19.56
CA GLY A 24 -16.59 -13.18 20.58
C GLY A 24 -16.06 -11.80 20.17
N PHE A 25 -15.80 -11.57 18.88
CA PHE A 25 -15.42 -10.25 18.40
C PHE A 25 -16.65 -9.33 18.30
N SER A 26 -16.47 -8.08 18.74
CA SER A 26 -17.42 -6.99 18.49
C SER A 26 -17.05 -6.26 17.21
N ILE A 27 -18.03 -5.99 16.34
CA ILE A 27 -17.79 -5.39 15.02
C ILE A 27 -18.20 -3.91 15.03
N GLU A 28 -17.25 -3.03 14.72
CA GLU A 28 -17.47 -1.61 14.48
C GLU A 28 -17.26 -1.27 13.00
N TRP A 29 -18.18 -0.51 12.40
CA TRP A 29 -18.07 -0.07 11.02
C TRP A 29 -17.74 1.42 10.94
N ARG A 30 -16.58 1.76 10.37
CA ARG A 30 -16.18 3.16 10.16
C ARG A 30 -16.28 3.54 8.71
N SER A 31 -17.28 4.37 8.40
CA SER A 31 -17.46 4.92 7.05
C SER A 31 -16.47 6.05 6.78
N PHE A 32 -16.05 6.16 5.52
CA PHE A 32 -15.21 7.26 5.05
C PHE A 32 -15.48 7.58 3.58
N ARG A 33 -14.96 8.73 3.13
CA ARG A 33 -14.96 9.11 1.72
C ARG A 33 -13.55 9.11 1.14
N PHE A 34 -13.41 8.48 -0.02
CA PHE A 34 -12.16 8.40 -0.78
C PHE A 34 -12.44 8.30 -2.28
N THR A 35 -11.46 8.59 -3.12
CA THR A 35 -11.64 8.40 -4.57
C THR A 35 -11.38 6.93 -4.91
N GLN A 36 -12.08 6.39 -5.90
CA GLN A 36 -12.11 4.95 -6.19
C GLN A 36 -10.85 4.41 -6.91
N SER A 37 -10.06 5.28 -7.53
CA SER A 37 -8.97 4.85 -8.41
C SER A 37 -7.71 5.69 -8.17
N ILE A 38 -6.65 5.03 -7.70
CA ILE A 38 -5.31 5.62 -7.68
C ILE A 38 -4.82 5.90 -9.11
N TYR A 39 -5.16 5.04 -10.08
CA TYR A 39 -4.71 5.18 -11.46
C TYR A 39 -5.28 6.42 -12.13
N ALA A 40 -6.54 6.77 -11.87
CA ALA A 40 -7.08 8.05 -12.30
C ALA A 40 -6.31 9.22 -11.67
N GLY A 41 -5.95 9.12 -10.39
CA GLY A 41 -5.11 10.09 -9.69
C GLY A 41 -3.75 10.28 -10.36
N LEU A 42 -3.03 9.19 -10.59
CA LEU A 42 -1.72 9.18 -11.25
C LEU A 42 -1.81 9.69 -12.69
N MET A 43 -2.82 9.26 -13.45
CA MET A 43 -3.08 9.73 -14.81
C MET A 43 -3.16 11.26 -14.85
N VAL A 44 -3.99 11.88 -14.02
CA VAL A 44 -4.15 13.34 -14.07
C VAL A 44 -2.91 14.06 -13.53
N HIS A 45 -2.29 13.60 -12.44
CA HIS A 45 -1.05 14.19 -11.92
C HIS A 45 0.01 14.26 -13.03
N PHE A 46 0.37 13.12 -13.60
CA PHE A 46 1.46 13.05 -14.55
C PHE A 46 1.06 13.57 -15.94
N GLY A 47 -0.23 13.52 -16.30
CA GLY A 47 -0.76 14.20 -17.49
C GLY A 47 -0.65 15.72 -17.41
N LEU A 48 -0.92 16.32 -16.23
CA LEU A 48 -0.66 17.74 -15.98
C LEU A 48 0.83 18.07 -16.02
N GLY A 49 1.70 17.17 -15.57
CA GLY A 49 3.14 17.30 -15.73
C GLY A 49 3.57 17.38 -17.19
N VAL A 50 3.05 16.48 -18.04
CA VAL A 50 3.28 16.51 -19.50
C VAL A 50 2.73 17.80 -20.12
N LEU A 51 1.54 18.24 -19.71
CA LEU A 51 0.98 19.52 -20.16
C LEU A 51 1.85 20.71 -19.75
N GLY A 52 2.44 20.69 -18.54
CA GLY A 52 3.40 21.69 -18.08
C GLY A 52 4.54 21.87 -19.07
N THR A 53 5.07 20.78 -19.61
CA THR A 53 6.15 20.84 -20.60
C THR A 53 5.67 21.46 -21.91
N VAL A 54 4.46 21.12 -22.37
CA VAL A 54 3.87 21.75 -23.57
C VAL A 54 3.71 23.26 -23.36
N LEU A 55 3.24 23.69 -22.19
CA LEU A 55 3.06 25.11 -21.87
C LEU A 55 4.40 25.84 -21.71
N ALA A 56 5.43 25.19 -21.18
CA ALA A 56 6.77 25.76 -21.01
C ALA A 56 7.38 26.26 -22.33
N PHE A 57 7.06 25.63 -23.47
CA PHE A 57 7.49 26.09 -24.79
C PHE A 57 6.98 27.49 -25.14
N PHE A 58 5.77 27.84 -24.68
CA PHE A 58 5.14 29.12 -24.97
C PHE A 58 5.33 30.13 -23.83
N ASN A 59 5.30 29.65 -22.59
CA ASN A 59 5.42 30.44 -21.38
C ASN A 59 6.07 29.61 -20.25
N PRO A 60 7.36 29.86 -19.92
CA PRO A 60 8.05 29.12 -18.86
C PRO A 60 7.37 29.23 -17.49
N TRP A 61 6.70 30.35 -17.18
CA TRP A 61 6.00 30.50 -15.90
C TRP A 61 4.77 29.59 -15.79
N ALA A 62 4.10 29.32 -16.92
CA ALA A 62 3.00 28.36 -16.95
C ALA A 62 3.51 26.91 -16.80
N GLY A 63 4.66 26.59 -17.41
CA GLY A 63 5.36 25.32 -17.19
C GLY A 63 5.75 25.11 -15.74
N LEU A 64 6.43 26.10 -15.15
CA LEU A 64 6.82 26.10 -13.74
C LEU A 64 5.62 25.84 -12.83
N ALA A 65 4.52 26.55 -13.04
CA ALA A 65 3.32 26.40 -12.23
C ALA A 65 2.81 24.95 -12.21
N LEU A 66 2.70 24.30 -13.37
CA LEU A 66 2.24 22.91 -13.45
C LEU A 66 3.28 21.90 -12.93
N HIS A 67 4.55 22.03 -13.31
CA HIS A 67 5.58 21.10 -12.85
C HIS A 67 5.75 21.15 -11.32
N ALA A 68 5.82 22.35 -10.74
CA ALA A 68 5.91 22.52 -9.30
C ALA A 68 4.63 22.04 -8.58
N PHE A 69 3.45 22.38 -9.10
CA PHE A 69 2.18 21.94 -8.52
C PHE A 69 2.06 20.42 -8.48
N VAL A 70 2.36 19.73 -9.59
CA VAL A 70 2.28 18.27 -9.66
C VAL A 70 3.30 17.63 -8.73
N ALA A 71 4.55 18.11 -8.73
CA ALA A 71 5.58 17.58 -7.85
C ALA A 71 5.21 17.73 -6.36
N ILE A 72 4.70 18.90 -5.96
CA ILE A 72 4.26 19.16 -4.57
C ILE A 72 3.03 18.31 -4.23
N SER A 73 2.00 18.33 -5.09
CA SER A 73 0.74 17.60 -4.87
C SER A 73 0.98 16.12 -4.69
N TYR A 74 1.73 15.51 -5.61
CA TYR A 74 1.97 14.08 -5.56
C TYR A 74 2.94 13.69 -4.44
N SER A 75 3.94 14.53 -4.12
CA SER A 75 4.81 14.30 -2.95
C SER A 75 4.02 14.29 -1.64
N LEU A 76 3.01 15.16 -1.49
CA LEU A 76 2.14 15.15 -0.32
C LEU A 76 1.25 13.91 -0.29
N GLU A 77 0.75 13.46 -1.44
CA GLU A 77 -0.12 12.27 -1.53
C GLU A 77 0.65 10.98 -1.24
N SER A 78 1.81 10.79 -1.86
CA SER A 78 2.65 9.61 -1.70
C SER A 78 3.22 9.45 -0.29
N THR A 79 3.42 10.57 0.43
CA THR A 79 3.87 10.59 1.83
C THR A 79 2.71 10.66 2.82
N ARG A 80 1.46 10.56 2.32
CA ARG A 80 0.22 10.59 3.12
C ARG A 80 0.05 11.87 3.96
N ARG A 81 0.69 12.97 3.57
CA ARG A 81 0.63 14.28 4.23
C ARG A 81 -0.50 15.18 3.71
N GLY A 82 -1.00 14.92 2.50
CA GLY A 82 -2.11 15.69 1.93
C GLY A 82 -2.56 15.16 0.58
N LEU A 83 -3.80 15.45 0.19
CA LEU A 83 -4.42 14.98 -1.06
C LEU A 83 -4.75 16.18 -1.96
N LEU A 84 -3.77 17.02 -2.30
CA LEU A 84 -4.06 18.34 -2.93
C LEU A 84 -4.86 18.21 -4.23
N LEU A 85 -4.28 17.68 -5.31
CA LEU A 85 -4.99 17.51 -6.57
C LEU A 85 -6.12 16.48 -6.45
N ARG A 86 -5.88 15.40 -5.71
CA ARG A 86 -6.87 14.33 -5.51
C ARG A 86 -8.14 14.80 -4.77
N SER A 87 -8.06 15.84 -3.95
CA SER A 87 -9.24 16.41 -3.27
C SER A 87 -10.27 16.99 -4.25
N LEU A 88 -9.86 17.29 -5.49
CA LEU A 88 -10.74 17.80 -6.54
C LEU A 88 -11.53 16.69 -7.24
N PHE A 89 -11.23 15.42 -6.96
CA PHE A 89 -11.84 14.30 -7.66
C PHE A 89 -13.13 13.86 -6.98
N PRO A 90 -14.05 13.21 -7.73
CA PRO A 90 -15.20 12.55 -7.13
C PRO A 90 -14.76 11.55 -6.06
N SER A 91 -15.27 11.72 -4.85
CA SER A 91 -15.10 10.76 -3.76
C SER A 91 -16.39 9.97 -3.54
N ILE A 92 -16.24 8.66 -3.37
CA ILE A 92 -17.30 7.72 -3.04
C ILE A 92 -17.20 7.33 -1.57
N THR A 93 -18.28 6.78 -1.03
CA THR A 93 -18.29 6.22 0.32
C THR A 93 -17.76 4.78 0.28
N SER A 94 -16.91 4.45 1.26
CA SER A 94 -16.50 3.08 1.58
C SER A 94 -16.37 2.96 3.11
N GLN A 95 -15.89 1.84 3.62
CA GLN A 95 -15.91 1.50 5.04
C GLN A 95 -14.73 0.60 5.43
N ASN A 96 -14.27 0.77 6.66
CA ASN A 96 -13.45 -0.22 7.35
C ASN A 96 -14.33 -0.99 8.32
N ALA A 97 -14.17 -2.32 8.37
CA ALA A 97 -14.73 -3.15 9.42
C ALA A 97 -13.65 -3.42 10.47
N ILE A 98 -13.95 -3.10 11.73
CA ILE A 98 -13.02 -3.26 12.85
C ILE A 98 -13.64 -4.28 13.80
N ALA A 99 -13.11 -5.50 13.79
CA ALA A 99 -13.50 -6.56 14.71
C ALA A 99 -12.56 -6.52 15.92
N THR A 100 -13.10 -6.39 17.13
CA THR A 100 -12.31 -6.32 18.36
C THR A 100 -12.70 -7.41 19.34
N LEU A 101 -11.71 -8.21 19.74
CA LEU A 101 -11.76 -9.09 20.89
C LEU A 101 -11.06 -8.39 22.06
N PRO A 102 -11.81 -7.90 23.07
CA PRO A 102 -11.25 -7.12 24.16
C PRO A 102 -10.28 -7.96 25.00
N ALA A 103 -9.28 -7.30 25.59
CA ALA A 103 -8.49 -7.90 26.66
C ALA A 103 -9.41 -8.28 27.84
N LYS A 104 -9.14 -9.41 28.49
CA LYS A 104 -9.94 -9.87 29.65
C LYS A 104 -9.58 -9.12 30.94
N THR A 105 -8.38 -8.55 30.98
CA THR A 105 -7.86 -7.73 32.09
C THR A 105 -7.47 -6.34 31.60
N ALA A 106 -6.81 -5.54 32.43
CA ALA A 106 -6.31 -4.24 32.02
C ALA A 106 -5.41 -4.38 30.79
N ARG A 107 -5.80 -3.75 29.67
CA ARG A 107 -5.10 -3.86 28.40
C ARG A 107 -3.69 -3.27 28.52
N ARG A 108 -2.68 -4.13 28.38
CA ARG A 108 -1.28 -3.72 28.24
C ARG A 108 -0.89 -3.49 26.78
N ARG A 109 -1.51 -4.25 25.86
CA ARG A 109 -1.14 -4.22 24.44
C ARG A 109 -2.33 -4.49 23.54
N ARG A 110 -2.32 -3.87 22.37
CA ARG A 110 -3.21 -4.14 21.25
C ARG A 110 -2.39 -4.71 20.10
N VAL A 111 -2.81 -5.83 19.56
CA VAL A 111 -2.30 -6.38 18.30
C VAL A 111 -3.40 -6.23 17.26
N ALA A 112 -3.16 -5.40 16.25
CA ALA A 112 -4.09 -5.13 15.15
C ALA A 112 -3.60 -5.83 13.88
N LEU A 113 -4.37 -6.78 13.37
CA LEU A 113 -4.16 -7.38 12.06
C LEU A 113 -4.93 -6.56 11.03
N VAL A 114 -4.30 -6.19 9.93
CA VAL A 114 -4.92 -5.36 8.89
C VAL A 114 -4.81 -6.07 7.55
N ALA A 115 -5.92 -6.26 6.86
CA ALA A 115 -5.97 -6.78 5.50
C ALA A 115 -7.06 -6.05 4.72
N HIS A 116 -6.88 -5.87 3.41
CA HIS A 116 -7.85 -5.13 2.60
C HIS A 116 -8.80 -6.05 1.86
N ALA A 117 -10.07 -5.67 1.88
CA ALA A 117 -11.14 -6.44 1.28
C ALA A 117 -11.45 -6.01 -0.15
N ASP A 118 -10.95 -4.85 -0.62
CA ASP A 118 -11.16 -4.44 -2.01
C ASP A 118 -10.30 -5.22 -3.00
N ALA A 119 -10.43 -4.91 -4.29
CA ALA A 119 -9.71 -5.57 -5.37
C ALA A 119 -9.23 -4.57 -6.42
N ALA A 120 -8.01 -4.77 -6.89
CA ALA A 120 -7.30 -3.98 -7.88
C ALA A 120 -8.00 -3.80 -9.23
N PHE A 121 -7.65 -2.70 -9.90
CA PHE A 121 -7.75 -2.61 -11.36
C PHE A 121 -6.56 -3.30 -12.05
N THR A 122 -6.78 -3.73 -13.30
CA THR A 122 -5.74 -4.31 -14.15
C THR A 122 -5.43 -3.47 -15.39
N GLY A 123 -4.27 -3.71 -16.00
CA GLY A 123 -3.75 -3.01 -17.17
C GLY A 123 -2.42 -3.59 -17.63
N VAL A 124 -1.87 -3.02 -18.70
CA VAL A 124 -0.64 -3.48 -19.36
C VAL A 124 0.54 -3.48 -18.40
N LEU A 125 0.61 -2.50 -17.50
CA LEU A 125 1.71 -2.36 -16.53
C LEU A 125 1.83 -3.56 -15.59
N PHE A 126 0.75 -4.35 -15.42
CA PHE A 126 0.71 -5.55 -14.60
C PHE A 126 1.03 -6.85 -15.37
N THR A 127 1.53 -6.73 -16.60
CA THR A 127 2.08 -7.90 -17.30
C THR A 127 3.40 -8.32 -16.63
N PRO A 128 3.64 -9.63 -16.43
CA PRO A 128 4.84 -10.10 -15.72
C PRO A 128 6.16 -9.60 -16.31
N SER A 129 6.23 -9.40 -17.63
CA SER A 129 7.40 -8.86 -18.31
C SER A 129 7.70 -7.41 -17.92
N LEU A 130 6.67 -6.55 -17.86
CA LEU A 130 6.85 -5.14 -17.46
C LEU A 130 7.11 -5.01 -15.98
N ILE A 131 6.41 -5.76 -15.12
CA ILE A 131 6.69 -5.80 -13.69
C ILE A 131 8.15 -6.20 -13.46
N LYS A 132 8.63 -7.26 -14.11
CA LYS A 132 10.02 -7.72 -13.97
C LYS A 132 11.06 -6.68 -14.39
N ILE A 133 10.76 -5.90 -15.44
CA ILE A 133 11.61 -4.77 -15.83
C ILE A 133 11.56 -3.68 -14.75
N ALA A 134 10.37 -3.42 -14.21
CA ALA A 134 10.11 -2.37 -13.25
C ALA A 134 10.74 -2.63 -11.86
N THR A 135 10.77 -3.89 -11.43
CA THR A 135 11.29 -4.34 -10.12
C THR A 135 12.77 -4.68 -10.15
N LYS A 136 13.40 -4.65 -11.33
CA LYS A 136 14.82 -4.99 -11.49
C LYS A 136 15.69 -4.06 -10.65
N GLU A 137 16.58 -4.65 -9.86
CA GLU A 137 17.51 -3.88 -9.03
C GLU A 137 18.38 -2.95 -9.90
N PRO A 138 18.45 -1.65 -9.57
CA PRO A 138 19.31 -0.71 -10.28
C PRO A 138 20.79 -1.04 -10.03
N PRO A 139 21.71 -0.56 -10.90
CA PRO A 139 23.14 -0.75 -10.67
C PRO A 139 23.58 -0.22 -9.30
N ARG A 140 24.63 -0.84 -8.72
CA ARG A 140 25.16 -0.45 -7.40
C ARG A 140 25.46 1.06 -7.35
N GLY A 141 25.00 1.72 -6.30
CA GLY A 141 25.15 3.17 -6.10
C GLY A 141 24.00 4.02 -6.67
N LEU A 142 23.09 3.42 -7.44
CA LEU A 142 21.89 4.09 -8.01
C LEU A 142 20.61 3.63 -7.30
N GLY A 143 20.68 3.26 -6.02
CA GLY A 143 19.54 2.73 -5.27
C GLY A 143 18.31 3.65 -5.23
N TRP A 144 18.50 4.97 -5.38
CA TRP A 144 17.41 5.94 -5.50
C TRP A 144 16.58 5.78 -6.79
N PHE A 145 17.11 5.12 -7.83
CA PHE A 145 16.38 4.78 -9.05
C PHE A 145 15.37 3.65 -8.84
N LYS A 146 15.40 2.94 -7.70
CA LYS A 146 14.47 1.84 -7.39
C LYS A 146 13.02 2.33 -7.21
N LYS A 147 12.82 3.59 -6.84
CA LYS A 147 11.51 4.23 -6.66
C LYS A 147 11.08 4.93 -7.95
N GLN A 148 10.34 4.25 -8.81
CA GLN A 148 10.04 4.72 -10.18
C GLN A 148 9.29 6.05 -10.21
N LEU A 149 8.30 6.20 -9.34
CA LEU A 149 7.53 7.44 -9.21
C LEU A 149 8.38 8.55 -8.58
N GLY A 150 9.41 8.18 -7.80
CA GLY A 150 10.50 9.05 -7.36
C GLY A 150 11.22 9.73 -8.52
N MET A 151 11.52 8.99 -9.58
CA MET A 151 12.17 9.55 -10.77
C MET A 151 11.26 10.54 -11.48
N ALA A 152 9.98 10.22 -11.69
CA ALA A 152 9.05 11.12 -12.35
C ALA A 152 8.86 12.43 -11.58
N VAL A 153 8.79 12.37 -10.25
CA VAL A 153 8.74 13.58 -9.40
C VAL A 153 10.04 14.37 -9.47
N ALA A 154 11.19 13.69 -9.40
CA ALA A 154 12.49 14.35 -9.46
C ALA A 154 12.71 15.08 -10.79
N THR A 155 12.30 14.50 -11.92
CA THR A 155 12.42 15.17 -13.21
C THR A 155 11.43 16.33 -13.35
N LEU A 156 10.24 16.27 -12.76
CA LEU A 156 9.32 17.41 -12.68
C LEU A 156 9.89 18.56 -11.83
N LEU A 157 10.54 18.26 -10.70
CA LEU A 157 11.24 19.28 -9.90
C LEU A 157 12.38 19.92 -10.69
N LEU A 158 13.15 19.12 -11.46
CA LEU A 158 14.20 19.66 -12.33
C LEU A 158 13.62 20.52 -13.45
N LEU A 159 12.51 20.09 -14.08
CA LEU A 159 11.80 20.91 -15.06
C LEU A 159 11.34 22.25 -14.47
N ALA A 160 10.80 22.26 -13.25
CA ALA A 160 10.46 23.51 -12.56
C ALA A 160 11.67 24.44 -12.37
N VAL A 161 12.84 23.91 -12.01
CA VAL A 161 14.08 24.70 -11.93
C VAL A 161 14.46 25.27 -13.29
N LEU A 162 14.40 24.44 -14.35
CA LEU A 162 14.74 24.85 -15.70
C LEU A 162 13.76 25.92 -16.25
N ASP A 163 12.47 25.77 -15.97
CA ASP A 163 11.44 26.74 -16.31
C ASP A 163 11.67 28.08 -15.60
N THR A 164 12.16 28.05 -14.36
CA THR A 164 12.54 29.26 -13.62
C THR A 164 13.71 29.96 -14.31
N ILE A 165 14.76 29.22 -14.68
CA ILE A 165 15.94 29.75 -15.39
C ILE A 165 15.53 30.37 -16.74
N ALA A 166 14.62 29.70 -17.47
CA ALA A 166 14.07 30.19 -18.74
C ALA A 166 13.17 31.41 -18.56
N GLY A 167 12.33 31.43 -17.53
CA GLY A 167 11.45 32.56 -17.20
C GLY A 167 12.21 33.82 -16.78
N LEU A 168 13.37 33.65 -16.14
CA LEU A 168 14.31 34.74 -15.82
C LEU A 168 15.14 35.21 -17.03
N GLY A 169 15.02 34.57 -18.19
CA GLY A 169 15.76 34.93 -19.40
C GLY A 169 17.24 34.56 -19.39
N VAL A 170 17.69 33.75 -18.42
CA VAL A 170 19.10 33.37 -18.26
C VAL A 170 19.52 32.35 -19.33
N TRP A 171 18.70 31.32 -19.53
CA TRP A 171 18.96 30.27 -20.50
C TRP A 171 17.68 29.58 -20.93
N ARG A 172 17.57 29.18 -22.19
CA ARG A 172 16.42 28.41 -22.70
C ARG A 172 16.77 26.94 -22.79
N THR A 173 15.97 26.12 -22.11
CA THR A 173 16.09 24.68 -22.16
C THR A 173 15.85 24.17 -23.58
N PRO A 174 16.78 23.41 -24.18
CA PRO A 174 16.58 22.86 -25.51
C PRO A 174 15.47 21.80 -25.48
N TRP A 175 14.72 21.71 -26.58
CA TRP A 175 13.53 20.86 -26.67
C TRP A 175 13.81 19.38 -26.35
N TRP A 176 14.97 18.85 -26.73
CA TRP A 176 15.33 17.45 -26.48
C TRP A 176 15.49 17.15 -24.99
N LEU A 177 15.95 18.14 -24.20
CA LEU A 177 16.11 17.99 -22.75
C LEU A 177 14.75 18.03 -22.06
N LEU A 178 13.85 18.93 -22.51
CA LEU A 178 12.46 18.95 -22.05
C LEU A 178 11.77 17.59 -22.28
N VAL A 179 11.88 17.06 -23.50
CA VAL A 179 11.33 15.73 -23.84
C VAL A 179 11.94 14.63 -22.97
N ALA A 180 13.26 14.62 -22.79
CA ALA A 180 13.93 13.61 -21.98
C ALA A 180 13.47 13.62 -20.51
N LEU A 181 13.36 14.80 -19.90
CA LEU A 181 12.93 14.95 -18.50
C LEU A 181 11.43 14.69 -18.31
N THR A 182 10.63 14.91 -19.35
CA THR A 182 9.18 14.64 -19.33
C THR A 182 8.87 13.16 -19.50
N PHE A 183 9.78 12.40 -20.11
CA PHE A 183 9.54 11.02 -20.50
C PHE A 183 9.07 10.11 -19.34
N PRO A 184 9.64 10.15 -18.11
CA PRO A 184 9.12 9.37 -16.99
C PRO A 184 7.67 9.72 -16.60
N SER A 185 7.32 11.02 -16.63
CA SER A 185 5.95 11.48 -16.39
C SER A 185 5.02 11.02 -17.52
N PHE A 186 5.47 11.08 -18.77
CA PHE A 186 4.70 10.58 -19.91
C PHE A 186 4.44 9.08 -19.82
N LEU A 187 5.44 8.26 -19.46
CA LEU A 187 5.24 6.82 -19.26
C LEU A 187 4.25 6.54 -18.14
N THR A 188 4.38 7.23 -17.01
CA THR A 188 3.45 7.09 -15.89
C THR A 188 2.03 7.47 -16.32
N PHE A 189 1.88 8.60 -17.01
CA PHE A 189 0.60 9.01 -17.59
C PHE A 189 0.01 7.94 -18.52
N ALA A 190 0.77 7.47 -19.50
CA ALA A 190 0.30 6.53 -20.52
C ALA A 190 -0.12 5.17 -19.93
N PHE A 191 0.65 4.61 -19.00
CA PHE A 191 0.27 3.35 -18.33
C PHE A 191 -1.00 3.50 -17.50
N ASN A 192 -1.18 4.64 -16.84
CA ASN A 192 -2.38 4.90 -16.05
C ASN A 192 -3.62 5.19 -16.93
N VAL A 193 -3.44 5.82 -18.10
CA VAL A 193 -4.51 5.93 -19.12
C VAL A 193 -4.99 4.53 -19.53
N ASP A 194 -4.09 3.58 -19.76
CA ASP A 194 -4.45 2.21 -20.13
C ASP A 194 -5.30 1.52 -19.04
N VAL A 195 -4.91 1.62 -17.77
CA VAL A 195 -5.67 1.05 -16.64
C VAL A 195 -7.07 1.68 -16.55
N VAL A 196 -7.14 3.02 -16.60
CA VAL A 196 -8.39 3.78 -16.55
C VAL A 196 -9.30 3.44 -17.72
N ALA A 197 -8.76 3.37 -18.94
CA ALA A 197 -9.53 3.06 -20.15
C ALA A 197 -10.03 1.62 -20.16
N ARG A 198 -9.27 0.67 -19.62
CA ARG A 198 -9.71 -0.72 -19.48
C ARG A 198 -10.85 -0.84 -18.47
N ASN A 199 -10.74 -0.15 -17.34
CA ASN A 199 -11.72 -0.16 -16.26
C ASN A 199 -12.13 -1.60 -15.85
N ARG A 200 -11.13 -2.49 -15.73
CA ARG A 200 -11.34 -3.90 -15.37
C ARG A 200 -10.75 -4.17 -14.00
N VAL A 201 -11.57 -4.72 -13.13
CA VAL A 201 -11.19 -5.14 -11.77
C VAL A 201 -10.74 -6.61 -11.81
N VAL A 202 -9.81 -7.04 -10.99
CA VAL A 202 -9.40 -8.44 -10.88
C VAL A 202 -10.24 -9.20 -9.84
N PRO A 203 -10.17 -10.55 -9.76
CA PRO A 203 -10.86 -11.30 -8.72
C PRO A 203 -10.25 -11.07 -7.33
N GLY A 204 -8.92 -10.95 -7.23
CA GLY A 204 -8.22 -10.56 -6.01
C GLY A 204 -8.19 -11.68 -4.96
N ALA A 205 -7.73 -12.88 -5.35
CA ALA A 205 -7.72 -14.05 -4.48
C ALA A 205 -6.48 -14.07 -3.58
N ALA A 206 -5.31 -13.96 -4.19
CA ALA A 206 -4.07 -13.70 -3.47
C ALA A 206 -4.10 -12.26 -2.94
N ASP A 207 -4.47 -11.28 -3.77
CA ASP A 207 -4.45 -9.84 -3.49
C ASP A 207 -5.87 -9.26 -3.37
N ASN A 208 -6.49 -9.22 -2.18
CA ASN A 208 -5.94 -9.66 -0.90
C ASN A 208 -6.92 -10.48 -0.05
N LEU A 209 -7.69 -11.38 -0.67
CA LEU A 209 -8.46 -12.35 0.12
C LEU A 209 -7.56 -13.25 0.95
N SER A 210 -6.34 -13.56 0.49
CA SER A 210 -5.41 -14.39 1.27
C SER A 210 -5.05 -13.76 2.62
N GLY A 211 -4.84 -12.44 2.69
CA GLY A 211 -4.66 -11.72 3.94
C GLY A 211 -5.95 -11.68 4.77
N CYS A 212 -7.10 -11.47 4.12
CA CYS A 212 -8.39 -11.46 4.81
C CYS A 212 -8.72 -12.81 5.46
N THR A 213 -8.55 -13.92 4.73
CA THR A 213 -8.81 -15.27 5.25
C THR A 213 -7.76 -15.67 6.27
N ALA A 214 -6.51 -15.26 6.12
CA ALA A 214 -5.47 -15.43 7.13
C ALA A 214 -5.84 -14.75 8.45
N CYS A 215 -6.41 -13.53 8.42
CA CYS A 215 -6.90 -12.86 9.63
C CYS A 215 -7.99 -13.69 10.34
N VAL A 216 -8.94 -14.27 9.59
CA VAL A 216 -10.00 -15.14 10.15
C VAL A 216 -9.40 -16.41 10.75
N GLU A 217 -8.51 -17.08 10.03
CA GLU A 217 -7.82 -18.29 10.52
C GLU A 217 -6.99 -17.99 11.79
N LEU A 218 -6.24 -16.89 11.80
CA LEU A 218 -5.50 -16.43 12.98
C LEU A 218 -6.44 -16.15 14.16
N ALA A 219 -7.64 -15.60 13.92
CA ALA A 219 -8.62 -15.44 14.99
C ALA A 219 -8.99 -16.79 15.62
N HIS A 220 -9.33 -17.80 14.81
CA HIS A 220 -9.62 -19.15 15.30
C HIS A 220 -8.46 -19.75 16.09
N ARG A 221 -7.21 -19.53 15.63
CA ARG A 221 -6.02 -20.09 16.28
C ARG A 221 -5.65 -19.40 17.58
N LEU A 222 -5.86 -18.08 17.67
CA LEU A 222 -5.38 -17.24 18.77
C LEU A 222 -6.40 -17.04 19.89
N VAL A 223 -7.70 -17.16 19.62
CA VAL A 223 -8.75 -17.04 20.65
C VAL A 223 -8.51 -18.07 21.75
N GLY A 224 -8.44 -17.59 22.98
CA GLY A 224 -8.13 -18.42 24.15
C GLY A 224 -6.64 -18.78 24.33
N LYS A 225 -5.77 -18.43 23.37
CA LYS A 225 -4.31 -18.67 23.45
C LYS A 225 -3.47 -17.39 23.55
N ILE A 226 -4.05 -16.22 23.26
CA ILE A 226 -3.42 -14.92 23.49
C ILE A 226 -3.50 -14.53 24.99
N PRO A 227 -2.50 -13.83 25.56
CA PRO A 227 -2.54 -13.40 26.96
C PRO A 227 -3.76 -12.55 27.31
N ASP A 228 -4.24 -12.66 28.55
CA ASP A 228 -5.47 -12.01 29.03
C ASP A 228 -5.39 -10.47 29.10
N ASP A 229 -4.19 -9.90 29.03
CA ASP A 229 -3.93 -8.45 29.00
C ASP A 229 -3.70 -7.90 27.58
N VAL A 230 -3.90 -8.73 26.55
CA VAL A 230 -3.76 -8.37 25.14
C VAL A 230 -5.12 -8.31 24.47
N GLU A 231 -5.35 -7.20 23.78
CA GLU A 231 -6.50 -7.00 22.92
C GLU A 231 -6.14 -7.36 21.47
N LEU A 232 -6.97 -8.16 20.83
CA LEU A 232 -6.80 -8.56 19.43
C LEU A 232 -7.81 -7.80 18.58
N VAL A 233 -7.32 -7.06 17.59
CA VAL A 233 -8.13 -6.32 16.63
C VAL A 233 -7.85 -6.85 15.24
N ILE A 234 -8.89 -7.03 14.44
CA ILE A 234 -8.80 -7.33 13.01
C ILE A 234 -9.50 -6.21 12.26
N VAL A 235 -8.81 -5.62 11.30
CA VAL A 235 -9.33 -4.55 10.46
C VAL A 235 -9.39 -5.07 9.03
N PHE A 236 -10.60 -5.14 8.47
CA PHE A 236 -10.81 -5.31 7.05
C PHE A 236 -11.01 -3.93 6.42
N THR A 237 -9.96 -3.40 5.82
CA THR A 237 -9.98 -2.08 5.18
C THR A 237 -10.69 -2.14 3.84
N GLY A 238 -11.27 -1.01 3.45
CA GLY A 238 -11.66 -0.75 2.07
C GLY A 238 -10.68 0.24 1.43
N ALA A 239 -10.75 0.40 0.12
CA ALA A 239 -9.97 1.41 -0.62
C ALA A 239 -8.43 1.30 -0.48
N GLU A 240 -7.87 0.12 -0.20
CA GLU A 240 -6.41 -0.06 -0.21
C GLU A 240 -5.90 0.11 -1.65
N GLU A 241 -6.60 -0.49 -2.60
CA GLU A 241 -6.25 -0.50 -4.02
C GLU A 241 -6.45 0.88 -4.68
N ALA A 242 -7.15 1.75 -3.97
CA ALA A 242 -7.27 3.15 -4.31
C ALA A 242 -6.10 4.00 -3.77
N GLY A 243 -5.09 3.42 -3.11
CA GLY A 243 -3.94 4.12 -2.53
C GLY A 243 -4.00 4.21 -1.01
N THR A 244 -4.24 3.08 -0.35
CA THR A 244 -4.27 2.87 1.10
C THR A 244 -5.29 3.77 1.82
N GLY A 245 -6.41 4.04 1.14
CA GLY A 245 -7.41 5.02 1.56
C GLY A 245 -8.12 4.66 2.86
N GLY A 246 -8.49 3.39 3.03
CA GLY A 246 -9.14 2.92 4.26
C GLY A 246 -8.23 3.04 5.47
N ALA A 247 -7.00 2.52 5.39
CA ALA A 247 -6.02 2.67 6.47
C ALA A 247 -5.65 4.14 6.72
N LEU A 248 -5.55 4.98 5.69
CA LEU A 248 -5.34 6.42 5.87
C LEU A 248 -6.45 7.08 6.66
N ARG A 249 -7.71 6.81 6.30
CA ARG A 249 -8.86 7.38 7.01
C ARG A 249 -8.97 6.85 8.42
N LEU A 250 -8.67 5.57 8.64
CA LEU A 250 -8.64 4.98 9.96
C LEU A 250 -7.54 5.61 10.83
N ALA A 251 -6.29 5.64 10.36
CA ALA A 251 -5.17 6.23 11.09
C ALA A 251 -5.41 7.70 11.44
N GLN A 252 -6.05 8.47 10.55
CA GLN A 252 -6.49 9.84 10.82
C GLN A 252 -7.56 9.93 11.92
N GLN A 253 -8.60 9.10 11.85
CA GLN A 253 -9.66 9.04 12.87
C GLN A 253 -9.08 8.67 14.23
N LEU A 254 -8.29 7.60 14.29
CA LEU A 254 -7.61 7.14 15.51
C LEU A 254 -6.67 8.19 16.08
N SER A 255 -5.96 8.94 15.23
CA SER A 255 -5.07 10.01 15.68
C SER A 255 -5.83 11.22 16.23
N ARG A 256 -6.96 11.57 15.63
CA ARG A 256 -7.81 12.69 16.05
C ARG A 256 -8.49 12.39 17.38
N ASP A 257 -8.97 11.17 17.53
CA ASP A 257 -9.82 10.75 18.65
C ASP A 257 -9.00 10.14 19.80
N ASP A 258 -7.67 9.98 19.60
CA ASP A 258 -6.69 9.40 20.54
C ASP A 258 -7.10 8.03 21.13
N GLU A 259 -7.82 7.24 20.34
CA GLU A 259 -8.43 5.98 20.79
C GLU A 259 -7.42 4.83 20.91
N TRP A 260 -6.34 4.88 20.12
CA TRP A 260 -5.32 3.83 20.04
C TRP A 260 -3.98 4.42 20.49
N SER A 261 -3.47 3.93 21.62
CA SER A 261 -2.13 4.30 22.08
C SER A 261 -1.07 3.83 21.10
N ARG A 262 -0.24 4.75 20.59
CA ARG A 262 0.82 4.46 19.61
C ARG A 262 1.93 3.57 20.16
N SER A 263 2.19 3.63 21.46
CA SER A 263 3.20 2.82 22.13
C SER A 263 2.71 1.43 22.52
N GLU A 264 1.40 1.27 22.68
CA GLU A 264 0.77 -0.01 23.08
C GLU A 264 0.13 -0.76 21.92
N THR A 265 0.02 -0.13 20.74
CA THR A 265 -0.61 -0.72 19.56
C THR A 265 0.43 -1.13 18.53
N LEU A 266 0.43 -2.42 18.19
CA LEU A 266 1.21 -3.00 17.12
C LEU A 266 0.27 -3.34 15.96
N VAL A 267 0.62 -2.92 14.75
CA VAL A 267 -0.15 -3.15 13.54
C VAL A 267 0.63 -4.11 12.64
N LEU A 268 -0.01 -5.19 12.21
CA LEU A 268 0.55 -6.16 11.28
C LEU A 268 -0.34 -6.22 10.04
N GLY A 269 0.15 -5.66 8.93
CA GLY A 269 -0.45 -5.80 7.62
C GLY A 269 -0.25 -7.21 7.07
N LEU A 270 -1.32 -7.86 6.65
CA LEU A 270 -1.32 -9.14 5.97
C LEU A 270 -1.79 -8.91 4.54
N ASP A 271 -0.86 -8.96 3.61
CA ASP A 271 -1.09 -8.61 2.21
C ASP A 271 -0.46 -9.63 1.29
N THR A 272 -1.29 -10.32 0.51
CA THR A 272 -0.86 -11.27 -0.51
C THR A 272 0.06 -12.35 0.06
N LEU A 273 -0.50 -13.25 0.86
CA LEU A 273 0.23 -14.24 1.68
C LEU A 273 0.49 -15.59 0.98
N THR A 274 0.50 -15.62 -0.35
CA THR A 274 0.67 -16.84 -1.12
C THR A 274 1.42 -16.59 -2.44
N ASN A 275 1.80 -17.64 -3.14
CA ASN A 275 2.43 -17.60 -4.46
C ASN A 275 3.79 -16.89 -4.55
N GLY A 276 4.60 -16.93 -3.49
CA GLY A 276 5.95 -16.35 -3.47
C GLY A 276 6.66 -16.56 -2.13
N ASP A 277 7.86 -16.02 -1.99
CA ASP A 277 8.59 -16.05 -0.72
C ASP A 277 7.99 -15.04 0.24
N LEU A 278 7.65 -15.44 1.47
CA LEU A 278 7.18 -14.50 2.49
C LEU A 278 8.29 -13.50 2.87
N ARG A 279 7.97 -12.21 2.79
CA ARG A 279 8.84 -11.08 3.12
C ARG A 279 8.15 -10.16 4.10
N TYR A 280 8.94 -9.32 4.78
CA TYR A 280 8.43 -8.15 5.47
C TYR A 280 8.84 -6.88 4.73
N LEU A 281 7.96 -5.88 4.72
CA LEU A 281 8.08 -4.76 3.79
C LEU A 281 8.69 -3.50 4.43
N GLU A 282 9.62 -2.88 3.71
CA GLU A 282 10.01 -1.49 3.92
C GLU A 282 9.16 -0.60 3.00
N GLU A 283 8.30 0.20 3.63
CA GLU A 283 7.18 0.91 3.00
C GLU A 283 7.62 2.16 2.22
N GLY A 284 6.67 2.75 1.48
CA GLY A 284 6.76 4.11 0.96
C GLY A 284 7.04 4.19 -0.54
N GLU A 285 6.36 5.10 -1.22
CA GLU A 285 6.34 5.16 -2.69
C GLU A 285 7.45 6.05 -3.28
N LEU A 286 7.71 7.22 -2.68
CA LEU A 286 8.82 8.11 -3.07
C LEU A 286 10.04 7.94 -2.17
N LEU A 287 9.81 7.83 -0.86
CA LEU A 287 10.84 7.71 0.15
C LEU A 287 10.59 6.45 0.96
N PRO A 288 11.62 5.63 1.22
CA PRO A 288 11.47 4.48 2.07
C PRO A 288 11.13 4.89 3.50
N ILE A 289 10.24 4.14 4.14
CA ILE A 289 9.95 4.21 5.57
C ILE A 289 10.32 2.88 6.20
N ALA A 290 11.34 2.92 7.05
CA ALA A 290 11.86 1.74 7.72
C ALA A 290 10.82 1.11 8.66
N VAL A 291 10.86 -0.22 8.73
CA VAL A 291 10.13 -0.96 9.76
C VAL A 291 10.66 -0.55 11.14
N PRO A 292 9.79 -0.30 12.13
CA PRO A 292 10.23 0.02 13.48
C PRO A 292 11.12 -1.09 14.05
N ALA A 293 12.24 -0.69 14.67
CA ALA A 293 13.30 -1.62 15.09
C ALA A 293 12.81 -2.75 16.01
N ALA A 294 11.82 -2.48 16.86
CA ALA A 294 11.21 -3.49 17.74
C ALA A 294 10.46 -4.58 16.95
N LEU A 295 9.70 -4.20 15.91
CA LEU A 295 9.01 -5.13 15.02
C LEU A 295 9.99 -5.90 14.15
N GLU A 296 10.98 -5.23 13.58
CA GLU A 296 12.03 -5.90 12.79
C GLU A 296 12.79 -6.92 13.63
N SER A 297 13.17 -6.56 14.86
CA SER A 297 13.83 -7.46 15.80
C SER A 297 12.95 -8.67 16.16
N ALA A 298 11.63 -8.46 16.35
CA ALA A 298 10.70 -9.54 16.62
C ALA A 298 10.59 -10.50 15.42
N ILE A 299 10.53 -10.00 14.19
CA ILE A 299 10.52 -10.82 12.96
C ILE A 299 11.79 -11.66 12.86
N LEU A 300 12.96 -11.06 13.07
CA LEU A 300 14.24 -11.77 13.04
C LEU A 300 14.34 -12.84 14.14
N ALA A 301 13.84 -12.54 15.34
CA ALA A 301 13.79 -13.52 16.42
C ALA A 301 12.80 -14.66 16.12
N THR A 302 11.69 -14.40 15.43
CA THR A 302 10.75 -15.43 14.97
C THR A 302 11.38 -16.34 13.90
N ASN A 303 12.19 -15.79 12.99
CA ASN A 303 13.00 -16.62 12.07
C ASN A 303 13.95 -17.55 12.83
N ALA A 304 14.64 -17.03 13.86
CA ALA A 304 15.63 -17.79 14.61
C ALA A 304 15.06 -18.97 15.41
N GLU A 305 13.76 -18.96 15.74
CA GLU A 305 13.08 -20.10 16.40
C GLU A 305 12.85 -21.29 15.48
N ARG A 306 12.82 -21.06 14.15
CA ARG A 306 12.57 -22.09 13.13
C ARG A 306 13.58 -21.97 11.99
N PRO A 307 14.88 -22.25 12.25
CA PRO A 307 15.93 -22.17 11.22
C PRO A 307 15.77 -23.24 10.14
N ASP A 308 14.90 -24.23 10.35
CA ASP A 308 14.51 -25.25 9.39
C ASP A 308 13.53 -24.73 8.31
N LEU A 309 12.88 -23.59 8.55
CA LEU A 309 11.94 -22.97 7.60
C LEU A 309 12.61 -21.83 6.81
N PRO A 310 12.12 -21.51 5.60
CA PRO A 310 12.56 -20.33 4.86
C PRO A 310 12.43 -19.06 5.70
N ALA A 311 13.50 -18.27 5.75
CA ALA A 311 13.51 -17.04 6.54
C ALA A 311 12.68 -15.93 5.87
N VAL A 312 11.87 -15.24 6.67
CA VAL A 312 11.15 -14.04 6.24
C VAL A 312 12.14 -12.88 6.22
N THR A 313 12.44 -12.38 5.02
CA THR A 313 13.48 -11.35 4.79
C THR A 313 12.88 -10.02 4.37
N LYS A 314 13.66 -8.93 4.52
CA LYS A 314 13.24 -7.59 4.13
C LYS A 314 13.04 -7.48 2.63
N TYR A 315 12.00 -6.77 2.21
CA TYR A 315 11.79 -6.36 0.83
C TYR A 315 11.47 -4.86 0.77
N VAL A 316 12.25 -4.10 -0.01
CA VAL A 316 12.00 -2.67 -0.23
C VAL A 316 11.07 -2.52 -1.42
N ILE A 317 9.86 -2.03 -1.17
CA ILE A 317 8.84 -1.86 -2.20
C ILE A 317 9.35 -0.91 -3.30
N PRO A 318 9.32 -1.26 -4.60
CA PRO A 318 9.78 -0.37 -5.67
C PRO A 318 8.76 0.72 -6.02
N THR A 319 7.46 0.44 -5.86
CA THR A 319 6.36 1.38 -6.11
C THR A 319 5.12 0.92 -5.35
N GLY A 320 4.26 1.87 -4.94
CA GLY A 320 3.12 1.60 -4.08
C GLY A 320 3.47 1.57 -2.59
N ALA A 321 2.53 1.07 -1.80
CA ALA A 321 2.61 0.90 -0.37
C ALA A 321 1.45 0.01 0.08
N THR A 322 1.57 -0.61 1.24
CA THR A 322 0.44 -1.35 1.84
C THR A 322 -0.28 -0.50 2.89
N ASP A 323 -1.35 -1.03 3.46
CA ASP A 323 -2.07 -0.41 4.57
C ASP A 323 -1.24 -0.17 5.84
N SER A 324 -0.03 -0.73 5.97
CA SER A 324 0.88 -0.35 7.07
C SER A 324 1.44 1.06 6.94
N LEU A 325 1.61 1.59 5.71
CA LEU A 325 2.20 2.91 5.51
C LEU A 325 1.40 4.03 6.21
N PRO A 326 0.07 4.14 6.07
CA PRO A 326 -0.70 5.12 6.81
C PRO A 326 -0.53 5.08 8.33
N PHE A 327 -0.44 3.89 8.93
CA PHE A 327 -0.19 3.76 10.36
C PHE A 327 1.21 4.27 10.75
N LEU A 328 2.24 3.93 9.95
CA LEU A 328 3.62 4.41 10.17
C LEU A 328 3.70 5.95 10.14
N VAL A 329 3.10 6.60 9.15
CA VAL A 329 3.16 8.08 9.06
C VAL A 329 2.43 8.78 10.20
N HIS A 330 1.46 8.09 10.82
CA HIS A 330 0.72 8.57 11.98
C HIS A 330 1.35 8.14 13.33
N GLY A 331 2.55 7.54 13.29
CA GLY A 331 3.37 7.24 14.46
C GLY A 331 3.07 5.91 15.15
N PHE A 332 2.25 5.05 14.56
CA PHE A 332 2.02 3.69 15.06
C PHE A 332 3.20 2.78 14.72
N GLN A 333 3.36 1.71 15.50
CA GLN A 333 4.29 0.63 15.17
C GLN A 333 3.61 -0.30 14.17
N ALA A 334 4.02 -0.27 12.90
CA ALA A 334 3.43 -1.13 11.87
C ALA A 334 4.47 -1.85 11.00
N ALA A 335 4.11 -3.02 10.49
CA ALA A 335 4.87 -3.77 9.49
C ALA A 335 3.91 -4.60 8.64
N SER A 336 4.25 -4.88 7.39
CA SER A 336 3.47 -5.78 6.53
C SER A 336 4.25 -7.04 6.18
N LEU A 337 3.51 -8.14 6.06
CA LEU A 337 3.97 -9.43 5.53
C LEU A 337 3.35 -9.66 4.16
N THR A 338 4.18 -10.02 3.18
CA THR A 338 3.77 -10.24 1.79
C THR A 338 4.64 -11.27 1.08
N CYS A 339 4.02 -12.12 0.27
CA CYS A 339 4.72 -13.05 -0.61
C CYS A 339 5.18 -12.35 -1.90
N ILE A 340 6.48 -12.46 -2.19
CA ILE A 340 7.11 -11.89 -3.37
C ILE A 340 7.66 -13.03 -4.23
N ASP A 341 7.24 -13.11 -5.50
CA ASP A 341 7.84 -14.03 -6.45
C ASP A 341 9.24 -13.51 -6.84
N ALA A 342 10.29 -14.24 -6.45
CA ALA A 342 11.67 -13.84 -6.71
C ALA A 342 12.01 -13.68 -8.20
N ALA A 343 11.28 -14.34 -9.11
CA ALA A 343 11.52 -14.25 -10.55
C ALA A 343 10.93 -12.98 -11.18
N ILE A 344 9.92 -12.38 -10.52
CA ILE A 344 9.17 -11.21 -10.99
C ILE A 344 9.48 -9.97 -10.15
N GLY A 345 9.83 -10.13 -8.87
CA GLY A 345 10.06 -9.05 -7.92
C GLY A 345 8.77 -8.39 -7.41
N ALA A 346 7.63 -9.05 -7.56
CA ALA A 346 6.32 -8.63 -7.03
C ALA A 346 5.51 -9.90 -6.71
N PRO A 347 4.33 -9.80 -6.08
CA PRO A 347 3.48 -10.97 -5.92
C PRO A 347 3.15 -11.63 -7.27
N ARG A 348 3.06 -12.96 -7.30
CA ARG A 348 2.62 -13.66 -8.50
C ARG A 348 1.14 -13.40 -8.73
N HIS A 349 0.75 -13.18 -9.99
CA HIS A 349 -0.60 -12.76 -10.38
C HIS A 349 -1.02 -11.36 -9.89
N TYR A 350 -0.09 -10.54 -9.37
CA TYR A 350 -0.36 -9.18 -8.90
C TYR A 350 -1.14 -8.35 -9.93
N HIS A 351 -2.33 -7.88 -9.55
CA HIS A 351 -3.26 -7.13 -10.40
C HIS A 351 -3.55 -7.79 -11.77
N HIS A 352 -3.48 -9.12 -11.82
CA HIS A 352 -3.69 -9.90 -13.04
C HIS A 352 -5.04 -10.66 -12.99
N PRO A 353 -5.77 -10.82 -14.10
CA PRO A 353 -7.05 -11.55 -14.12
C PRO A 353 -6.98 -13.02 -13.67
N THR A 354 -5.78 -13.60 -13.66
CA THR A 354 -5.53 -14.97 -13.18
C THR A 354 -5.38 -15.04 -11.66
N ASP A 355 -5.38 -13.91 -10.95
CA ASP A 355 -5.43 -13.91 -9.50
C ASP A 355 -6.80 -14.42 -9.03
N THR A 356 -6.91 -15.74 -8.96
CA THR A 356 -8.12 -16.53 -8.74
C THR A 356 -7.79 -17.60 -7.72
N TRP A 357 -8.82 -18.05 -6.99
CA TRP A 357 -8.66 -19.05 -5.94
C TRP A 357 -8.01 -20.36 -6.42
N THR A 358 -8.16 -20.71 -7.71
CA THR A 358 -7.53 -21.89 -8.32
C THR A 358 -6.02 -21.79 -8.47
N ASN A 359 -5.45 -20.58 -8.35
CA ASN A 359 -4.02 -20.32 -8.45
C ASN A 359 -3.42 -19.94 -7.09
N ILE A 360 -4.09 -20.27 -5.98
CA ILE A 360 -3.52 -20.14 -4.64
C ILE A 360 -2.56 -21.32 -4.40
N ASP A 361 -1.39 -21.02 -3.86
CA ASP A 361 -0.51 -22.02 -3.25
C ASP A 361 -0.91 -22.16 -1.78
N ASP A 362 -1.72 -23.19 -1.49
CA ASP A 362 -2.27 -23.43 -0.16
C ASP A 362 -1.17 -23.69 0.88
N ALA A 363 -0.10 -24.40 0.48
CA ALA A 363 1.00 -24.71 1.39
C ALA A 363 1.79 -23.43 1.76
N GLN A 364 2.01 -22.53 0.79
CA GLN A 364 2.63 -21.24 1.07
C GLN A 364 1.72 -20.32 1.91
N LEU A 365 0.40 -20.38 1.70
CA LEU A 365 -0.56 -19.64 2.51
C LEU A 365 -0.53 -20.10 3.97
N GLU A 366 -0.60 -21.42 4.19
CA GLU A 366 -0.51 -22.02 5.53
C GLU A 366 0.81 -21.67 6.22
N ALA A 367 1.94 -21.79 5.52
CA ALA A 367 3.25 -21.42 6.06
C ALA A 367 3.33 -19.93 6.46
N SER A 368 2.61 -19.06 5.73
CA SER A 368 2.56 -17.63 6.03
C SER A 368 1.70 -17.32 7.25
N ILE A 369 0.55 -17.98 7.38
CA ILE A 369 -0.31 -17.92 8.57
C ILE A 369 0.46 -18.43 9.80
N ASP A 370 1.15 -19.55 9.68
CA ASP A 370 1.97 -20.13 10.74
C ASP A 370 3.08 -19.17 11.21
N PHE A 371 3.73 -18.47 10.29
CA PHE A 371 4.73 -17.46 10.63
C PHE A 371 4.09 -16.27 11.36
N ALA A 372 2.97 -15.75 10.85
CA ALA A 372 2.23 -14.66 11.47
C ALA A 372 1.77 -15.03 12.89
N GLU A 373 1.26 -16.24 13.11
CA GLU A 373 0.86 -16.74 14.43
C GLU A 373 2.02 -16.71 15.44
N ARG A 374 3.19 -17.25 15.05
CA ARG A 374 4.40 -17.22 15.89
C ARG A 374 4.83 -15.79 16.21
N LEU A 375 4.81 -14.91 15.21
CA LEU A 375 5.14 -13.50 15.40
C LEU A 375 4.16 -12.82 16.36
N ILE A 376 2.86 -13.05 16.20
CA ILE A 376 1.83 -12.49 17.09
C ILE A 376 2.02 -12.97 18.52
N HIS A 377 2.29 -14.26 18.75
CA HIS A 377 2.59 -14.76 20.09
C HIS A 377 3.83 -14.11 20.71
N ARG A 378 4.87 -13.86 19.91
CA ARG A 378 6.06 -13.11 20.37
C ARG A 378 5.70 -11.67 20.74
N LEU A 379 5.00 -10.97 19.85
CA LEU A 379 4.61 -9.57 20.03
C LEU A 379 3.62 -9.37 21.16
N ALA A 380 2.78 -10.36 21.45
CA ALA A 380 1.86 -10.35 22.58
C ALA A 380 2.58 -10.49 23.92
N ARG A 381 3.76 -11.12 23.97
CA ARG A 381 4.53 -11.39 25.20
C ARG A 381 5.60 -10.35 25.52
N SER A 382 6.16 -9.67 24.51
CA SER A 382 7.01 -8.50 24.73
C SER A 382 6.19 -7.33 25.26
#